data_AF-A0A834CHC1-F1
#
_entry.id   AF-A0A834CHC1-F1
#
_cell.length_a   1.000
_cell.length_b   1.000
_cell.length_c   1.000
_cell.angle_alpha   90.00
_cell.angle_beta   90.00
_cell.angle_gamma   90.00
#
_symmetry.space_group_name_H-M   'P 1'
#
loop_
_entity.id
_entity.type
_entity.pdbx_description
1 polymer ?
#
loop_
_entity_poly.entity_id
_entity_poly.type
_entity_poly.pdbx_seq_one_letter_code
_entity_poly.pdbx_strand_id
1 'polypeptide(L)'
;MSAADWYAHKSLGDGLFWIQERFYQSDNRANIWLLRGSHQDVVIDTGLGLRSLPDYIDSKGLLGKDPQRKNPLLGHRHPRPLRPLWGSASVPTGGRPQRGGRCAGQRRQLRDGHLAERPGDS
;
A
#
# COMPACT_ATOMS: atom_id res chain seq x y z
N MET A 1 14.01 -11.46 19.16
CA MET A 1 14.09 -10.22 18.35
C MET A 1 12.79 -9.46 18.48
N SER A 2 12.87 -8.23 18.95
CA SER A 2 11.73 -7.31 19.12
C SER A 2 11.34 -6.68 17.78
N ALA A 3 10.20 -5.97 17.72
CA ALA A 3 9.86 -5.14 16.56
C ALA A 3 10.97 -4.11 16.24
N ALA A 4 11.66 -3.60 17.27
CA ALA A 4 12.78 -2.68 17.11
C ALA A 4 13.97 -3.24 16.32
N ASP A 5 14.14 -4.56 16.30
CA ASP A 5 15.23 -5.20 15.56
C ASP A 5 14.92 -5.33 14.06
N TRP A 6 13.62 -5.34 13.71
CA TRP A 6 13.14 -5.65 12.36
C TRP A 6 13.07 -4.46 11.43
N TYR A 7 12.96 -3.26 11.98
CA TYR A 7 12.86 -2.03 11.20
C TYR A 7 14.07 -1.13 11.44
N ALA A 8 14.40 -0.35 10.41
CA ALA A 8 15.27 0.81 10.51
C ALA A 8 14.53 2.02 9.96
N HIS A 9 14.90 3.22 10.40
CA HIS A 9 14.34 4.45 9.82
C HIS A 9 15.44 5.48 9.54
N LYS A 10 15.18 6.33 8.56
CA LYS A 10 15.96 7.54 8.27
C LYS A 10 15.03 8.75 8.36
N SER A 11 15.43 9.78 9.09
CA SER A 11 14.77 11.08 9.02
C SER A 11 15.23 11.84 7.77
N LEU A 12 14.29 12.43 7.05
CA LEU A 12 14.55 13.24 5.86
C LEU A 12 14.33 14.75 6.08
N GLY A 13 14.00 15.16 7.31
CA GLY A 13 13.63 16.55 7.63
C GLY A 13 12.11 16.72 7.76
N ASP A 14 11.70 17.82 8.40
CA ASP A 14 10.29 18.26 8.50
C ASP A 14 9.29 17.20 8.98
N GLY A 15 9.75 16.30 9.86
CA GLY A 15 8.90 15.22 10.38
C GLY A 15 8.59 14.11 9.38
N LEU A 16 9.33 14.01 8.28
CA LEU A 16 9.30 12.90 7.33
C LEU A 16 10.32 11.82 7.71
N PHE A 17 9.85 10.58 7.75
CA PHE A 17 10.64 9.41 8.03
C PHE A 17 10.43 8.35 6.95
N TRP A 18 11.54 7.77 6.50
CA TRP A 18 11.55 6.59 5.66
C TRP A 18 11.85 5.37 6.51
N ILE A 19 10.96 4.38 6.52
CA ILE A 19 11.07 3.17 7.35
C ILE A 19 11.29 1.96 6.43
N GLN A 20 12.19 1.06 6.84
CA GLN A 20 12.56 -0.13 6.05
C GLN A 20 12.57 -1.40 6.92
N GLU A 21 12.07 -2.49 6.36
CA GLU A 21 12.23 -3.85 6.90
C GLU A 21 13.67 -4.34 6.66
N ARG A 22 14.44 -4.58 7.71
CA ARG A 22 15.88 -4.90 7.64
C ARG A 22 16.15 -6.28 7.07
N PHE A 23 15.26 -7.23 7.34
CA PHE A 23 15.42 -8.64 6.98
C PHE A 23 14.64 -9.04 5.72
N TYR A 24 14.03 -8.07 5.03
CA TYR A 24 13.32 -8.32 3.78
C TYR A 24 14.08 -7.72 2.59
N GLN A 25 14.60 -8.60 1.72
CA GLN A 25 15.36 -8.24 0.52
C GLN A 25 14.62 -8.80 -0.71
N SER A 26 13.94 -7.93 -1.43
CA SER A 26 13.14 -8.26 -2.62
C SER A 26 12.85 -6.99 -3.42
N ASP A 27 12.63 -7.14 -4.72
CA ASP A 27 12.15 -6.06 -5.61
C ASP A 27 10.74 -5.57 -5.24
N ASN A 28 10.01 -6.33 -4.40
CA ASN A 28 8.71 -5.97 -3.86
C ASN A 28 8.80 -5.41 -2.43
N ARG A 29 9.96 -4.88 -2.00
CA ARG A 29 10.08 -4.24 -0.69
C ARG A 29 9.15 -3.03 -0.59
N ALA A 30 8.37 -3.00 0.48
CA ALA A 30 7.48 -1.89 0.79
C ALA A 30 8.27 -0.59 0.96
N ASN A 31 7.61 0.51 0.62
CA ASN A 31 8.17 1.84 0.81
C ASN A 31 7.39 2.52 1.92
N ILE A 32 7.75 2.20 3.17
CA ILE A 32 7.02 2.67 4.34
C ILE A 32 7.44 4.10 4.65
N TRP A 33 6.47 5.01 4.67
CA TRP A 33 6.68 6.42 5.00
C TRP A 33 5.86 6.80 6.21
N LEU A 34 6.45 7.57 7.11
CA LEU A 34 5.73 8.26 8.18
C LEU A 34 5.93 9.76 8.00
N LEU A 35 4.82 10.49 7.92
CA LEU A 35 4.79 11.94 7.89
C LEU A 35 4.07 12.46 9.12
N ARG A 36 4.74 13.32 9.89
CA ARG A 36 4.09 14.04 11.00
C ARG A 36 3.34 15.25 10.47
N GLY A 37 2.02 15.22 10.55
CA GLY A 37 1.19 16.39 10.22
C GLY A 37 1.06 17.33 11.40
N SER A 38 0.43 18.49 11.19
CA SER A 38 0.04 19.39 12.29
C SER A 38 -1.13 18.81 13.10
N HIS A 39 -2.13 18.25 12.41
CA HIS A 39 -3.34 17.69 13.01
C HIS A 39 -3.31 16.16 13.17
N GLN A 40 -2.63 15.47 12.26
CA GLN A 40 -2.64 14.01 12.21
C GLN A 40 -1.39 13.49 11.51
N ASP A 41 -0.83 12.41 12.03
CA ASP A 41 0.27 11.71 11.41
C ASP A 41 -0.25 10.75 10.33
N VAL A 42 0.54 10.52 9.29
CA VAL A 42 0.17 9.66 8.17
C VAL A 42 1.24 8.61 7.96
N VAL A 43 0.82 7.35 7.92
CA VAL A 43 1.64 6.21 7.53
C VAL A 43 1.21 5.76 6.13
N ILE A 44 2.17 5.70 5.22
CA ILE A 44 1.98 5.20 3.85
C ILE A 44 2.73 3.88 3.74
N ASP A 45 2.04 2.87 3.23
CA ASP A 45 2.45 1.47 3.22
C ASP A 45 2.59 0.89 4.64
N THR A 46 2.56 -0.43 4.78
CA THR A 46 2.72 -1.10 6.08
C THR A 46 3.75 -2.22 6.07
N GLY A 47 4.47 -2.39 4.97
CA GLY A 47 5.33 -3.55 4.85
C GLY A 47 4.51 -4.82 4.62
N LEU A 48 5.17 -5.94 4.83
CA LEU A 48 4.55 -7.25 4.68
C LEU A 48 3.81 -7.72 5.93
N GLY A 49 3.87 -6.95 7.02
CA GLY A 49 3.27 -7.32 8.30
C GLY A 49 4.01 -8.45 9.03
N LEU A 50 5.29 -8.67 8.74
CA LEU A 50 6.11 -9.70 9.41
C LEU A 50 6.33 -9.39 10.89
N ARG A 51 6.26 -8.12 11.29
CA ARG A 51 6.27 -7.62 12.67
C ARG A 51 5.31 -6.44 12.83
N SER A 52 5.05 -6.05 14.08
CA SER A 52 4.22 -4.89 14.39
C SER A 52 4.96 -3.59 14.03
N LEU A 53 4.48 -2.90 13.00
CA LEU A 53 4.92 -1.55 12.67
C LEU A 53 4.50 -0.51 13.73
N PRO A 54 3.27 -0.55 14.30
CA PRO A 54 2.90 0.33 15.41
C PRO A 54 3.85 0.25 16.61
N ASP A 55 4.17 -0.96 17.09
CA ASP A 55 5.08 -1.14 18.23
C ASP A 55 6.47 -0.55 17.93
N TYR A 56 6.93 -0.68 16.69
CA TYR A 56 8.17 -0.06 16.26
C TYR A 56 8.10 1.47 16.29
N ILE A 57 7.04 2.05 15.72
CA ILE A 57 6.82 3.51 15.68
C ILE A 57 6.76 4.09 17.11
N ASP A 58 6.02 3.43 18.00
CA ASP A 58 5.86 3.84 19.39
C ASP A 58 7.16 3.69 20.19
N SER A 59 7.84 2.54 20.08
CA SER A 59 9.11 2.30 20.77
C SER A 59 10.23 3.24 20.35
N LYS A 60 10.16 3.80 19.13
CA LYS A 60 11.10 4.80 18.62
C LYS A 60 10.63 6.24 18.83
N GLY A 61 9.42 6.46 19.35
CA GLY A 61 8.87 7.79 19.61
C GLY A 61 8.76 8.64 18.34
N LEU A 62 8.38 8.03 17.21
CA LEU A 62 8.38 8.71 15.91
C LEU A 62 7.13 9.57 15.66
N LEU A 63 6.07 9.37 16.43
CA LEU A 63 4.83 10.15 16.34
C LEU A 63 5.01 11.57 16.91
N GLY A 64 4.09 12.47 16.56
CA GLY A 64 3.98 13.76 17.21
C GLY A 64 3.69 13.63 18.71
N LYS A 65 4.24 14.54 19.52
CA LYS A 65 4.12 14.51 20.99
C LYS A 65 2.82 15.12 21.52
N ASP A 66 1.98 15.67 20.65
CA ASP A 66 0.76 16.33 21.06
C ASP A 66 -0.32 15.28 21.42
N PRO A 67 -0.79 15.26 22.68
CA PRO A 67 -1.76 14.27 23.15
C PRO A 67 -3.15 14.40 22.51
N GLN A 68 -3.47 15.50 21.82
CA GLN A 68 -4.71 15.64 21.07
C GLN A 68 -4.64 15.05 19.64
N ARG A 69 -3.47 14.56 19.21
CA ARG A 69 -3.31 13.98 17.88
C ARG A 69 -4.14 12.70 17.72
N LYS A 70 -4.76 12.59 16.56
CA LYS A 70 -5.52 11.41 16.15
C LYS A 70 -4.56 10.28 15.76
N ASN A 71 -5.02 9.03 15.88
CA ASN A 71 -4.30 7.86 15.41
C ASN A 71 -3.83 8.04 13.95
N PRO A 72 -2.66 7.50 13.57
CA PRO A 72 -2.15 7.67 12.23
C PRO A 72 -3.11 7.16 11.16
N LEU A 73 -3.27 7.91 10.07
CA LEU A 73 -3.99 7.41 8.90
C LEU A 73 -3.12 6.41 8.15
N LEU A 74 -3.76 5.35 7.67
CA LEU A 74 -3.09 4.30 6.93
C LEU A 74 -3.43 4.34 5.44
N GLY A 75 -2.47 4.76 4.62
CA GLY A 75 -2.50 4.51 3.18
C GLY A 75 -1.88 3.15 2.90
N HIS A 76 -2.61 2.17 2.39
CA HIS A 76 -2.04 0.88 2.02
C HIS A 76 -1.98 0.74 0.50
N ARG A 77 -0.91 0.10 0.01
CA ARG A 77 -0.83 -0.39 -1.37
C ARG A 77 -1.20 -1.87 -1.35
N HIS A 78 -2.09 -2.32 -2.23
CA HIS A 78 -2.33 -3.75 -2.37
C HIS A 78 -1.00 -4.47 -2.66
N PRO A 79 -0.70 -5.58 -1.96
CA PRO A 79 0.49 -6.35 -2.24
C PRO A 79 0.47 -6.77 -3.71
N ARG A 80 1.53 -6.41 -4.45
CA ARG A 80 1.72 -6.94 -5.80
C ARG A 80 1.82 -8.46 -5.64
N PRO A 81 1.05 -9.26 -6.40
CA PRO A 81 1.24 -10.71 -6.37
C PRO A 81 2.72 -10.98 -6.66
N LEU A 82 3.35 -11.77 -5.80
CA LEU A 82 4.69 -12.27 -6.05
C LEU A 82 4.63 -12.98 -7.40
N ARG A 83 5.24 -12.39 -8.43
CA ARG A 83 5.39 -13.06 -9.72
C ARG A 83 6.21 -14.32 -9.43
N PRO A 84 5.71 -15.53 -9.73
CA PRO A 84 6.57 -16.71 -9.67
C PRO A 84 7.72 -16.48 -10.65
N LEU A 85 8.97 -16.55 -10.17
CA LEU A 85 10.16 -16.62 -11.02
C LEU A 85 10.29 -18.01 -11.67
N TRP A 86 9.17 -18.62 -12.07
CA TRP A 86 9.17 -19.88 -12.81
C TRP A 86 8.63 -19.66 -14.21
N GLY A 87 9.53 -19.71 -15.18
CA GLY A 87 9.23 -19.64 -16.61
C GLY A 87 10.17 -18.70 -17.34
N SER A 88 11.36 -19.18 -17.71
CA SER A 88 12.01 -18.70 -18.92
C SER A 88 11.01 -18.90 -20.06
N ALA A 89 10.39 -17.82 -20.53
CA ALA A 89 9.64 -17.88 -21.77
C ALA A 89 10.65 -18.01 -22.90
N SER A 90 10.85 -19.24 -23.37
CA SER A 90 11.45 -19.47 -24.68
C SER A 90 10.69 -18.63 -25.70
N VAL A 91 11.41 -17.74 -26.39
CA VAL A 91 10.88 -16.95 -27.50
C VAL A 91 10.37 -17.92 -28.57
N PRO A 92 9.07 -17.90 -28.96
CA PRO A 92 8.66 -18.63 -30.14
C PRO A 92 9.16 -17.86 -31.35
N THR A 93 10.14 -18.44 -32.04
CA THR A 93 10.52 -18.03 -33.40
C THR A 93 9.37 -18.36 -34.36
N GLY A 94 8.80 -17.33 -34.99
CA GLY A 94 8.13 -17.46 -36.29
C GLY A 94 6.60 -17.48 -36.27
N GLY A 95 5.98 -16.42 -36.79
CA GLY A 95 4.58 -16.43 -37.23
C GLY A 95 3.98 -15.02 -37.29
N ARG A 96 3.77 -14.48 -38.51
CA ARG A 96 3.08 -13.20 -38.75
C ARG A 96 1.65 -13.22 -38.15
N PRO A 97 1.16 -12.13 -37.55
CA PRO A 97 -0.20 -12.10 -37.03
C PRO A 97 -1.20 -11.96 -38.17
N GLN A 98 -2.09 -12.95 -38.32
CA GLN A 98 -3.28 -12.84 -39.15
C GLN A 98 -4.36 -12.03 -38.41
N ARG A 99 -4.90 -11.01 -39.07
CA ARG A 99 -6.08 -10.26 -38.62
C ARG A 99 -7.32 -11.15 -38.77
N GLY A 100 -8.06 -11.37 -37.69
CA GLY A 100 -9.43 -11.86 -37.77
C GLY A 100 -9.82 -12.80 -36.63
N GLY A 101 -10.44 -12.26 -35.59
CA GLY A 101 -11.07 -13.06 -34.53
C GLY A 101 -11.94 -12.16 -33.66
N ARG A 102 -13.26 -12.28 -33.81
CA ARG A 102 -14.27 -11.51 -33.09
C ARG A 102 -14.19 -11.82 -31.59
N CYS A 103 -13.99 -10.81 -30.75
CA CYS A 103 -14.15 -10.94 -29.30
C CYS A 103 -15.63 -11.09 -28.96
N ALA A 104 -16.03 -12.28 -28.52
CA ALA A 104 -17.32 -12.53 -27.90
C ALA A 104 -17.23 -12.29 -26.38
N GLY A 105 -18.09 -11.40 -25.88
CA GLY A 105 -18.71 -11.54 -24.55
C GLY A 105 -17.90 -11.08 -23.34
N GLN A 106 -18.07 -9.82 -22.94
CA GLN A 106 -18.54 -9.46 -21.59
C GLN A 106 -18.98 -7.99 -21.61
N ARG A 107 -20.27 -7.77 -21.90
CA ARG A 107 -20.93 -6.47 -21.72
C ARG A 107 -21.02 -6.18 -20.22
N ARG A 108 -20.41 -5.08 -19.81
CA ARG A 108 -20.79 -4.31 -18.62
C ARG A 108 -22.27 -3.95 -18.74
N GLN A 109 -23.10 -4.35 -17.77
CA GLN A 109 -24.32 -3.62 -17.46
C GLN A 109 -23.95 -2.58 -16.40
N LEU A 110 -23.76 -1.33 -16.84
CA LEU A 110 -23.99 -0.16 -16.01
C LEU A 110 -25.51 0.04 -16.03
N ARG A 111 -26.16 -0.05 -14.87
CA ARG A 111 -27.52 0.48 -14.70
C ARG A 111 -27.41 1.87 -14.11
N ASP A 112 -28.12 2.78 -14.76
CA ASP A 112 -28.19 4.20 -14.51
C ASP A 112 -28.74 4.53 -13.13
N GLY A 113 -28.32 5.71 -12.64
CA GLY A 113 -28.65 6.24 -11.34
C GLY A 113 -30.13 6.52 -11.12
N HIS A 114 -30.51 6.54 -9.86
CA HIS A 114 -31.72 7.20 -9.39
C HIS A 114 -31.36 8.13 -8.24
N LEU A 115 -31.74 9.39 -8.42
CA LEU A 115 -31.64 10.48 -7.46
C LEU A 115 -32.54 10.20 -6.24
N ALA A 116 -32.17 10.81 -5.12
CA ALA A 116 -32.81 10.71 -3.81
C ALA A 116 -34.25 11.25 -3.80
N GLU A 117 -35.09 10.69 -2.90
CA GLU A 117 -36.04 11.46 -2.08
C GLU A 117 -36.13 10.86 -0.66
N ARG A 118 -36.18 11.73 0.35
CA ARG A 118 -36.36 11.41 1.78
C ARG A 118 -37.86 11.49 2.11
N PRO A 119 -38.42 10.64 2.97
CA PRO A 119 -39.73 10.89 3.55
C PRO A 119 -39.60 11.88 4.72
N GLY A 120 -40.46 12.89 4.70
CA GLY A 120 -40.49 14.00 5.65
C GLY A 120 -41.12 13.67 7.00
N ASP A 121 -40.85 14.58 7.94
CA ASP A 121 -41.57 14.80 9.18
C ASP A 121 -43.07 15.03 8.92
N SER A 122 -43.91 14.31 9.66
CA SER A 122 -45.21 14.74 10.17
C SER A 122 -45.60 13.88 11.36
#